data_AF-A0A914PS20-F1
#
_entry.id   AF-A0A914PS20-F1
#
_cell.length_a   1.000
_cell.length_b   1.000
_cell.length_c   1.000
_cell.angle_alpha   90.00
_cell.angle_beta   90.00
_cell.angle_gamma   90.00
#
_symmetry.space_group_name_H-M   'P 1'
#
loop_
_entity.id
_entity.type
_entity.pdbx_description
1 polymer ?
#
loop_
_entity_poly.entity_id
_entity_poly.type
_entity_poly.pdbx_seq_one_letter_code
_entity_poly.pdbx_strand_id
1 'polypeptide(L)'
;MLRTSAKSLASYCPPRLTVEKMYPVHWARVPNDCLRTTALKLSDVRGWSVLCDDPVRMLMVYVPEKDMSYDILELIEKEELLVFHRQTLDLYCKLAAHGNQRVAHLLCSHVDEDQIMYAVKNHCKFYKIGVLKEKIFN
;
A
#
# COMPACT_ATOMS: atom_id res chain seq x y z
N MET A 1 -3.46 -50.99 -35.79
CA MET A 1 -2.54 -51.38 -36.89
C MET A 1 -2.23 -50.09 -37.64
N LEU A 2 -0.99 -49.65 -37.89
CA LEU A 2 0.31 -50.28 -38.23
C LEU A 2 1.44 -49.54 -37.44
N ARG A 3 2.18 -50.07 -36.43
CA ARG A 3 3.36 -51.01 -36.38
C ARG A 3 4.43 -50.69 -37.44
N THR A 4 5.67 -50.22 -37.17
CA THR A 4 6.80 -50.66 -36.29
C THR A 4 7.86 -49.52 -36.24
N SER A 5 8.65 -49.22 -35.21
CA SER A 5 9.60 -50.04 -34.43
C SER A 5 9.94 -49.32 -33.10
N ALA A 6 9.92 -50.09 -32.02
CA ALA A 6 10.28 -49.67 -30.67
C ALA A 6 11.81 -49.56 -30.50
N LYS A 7 12.31 -48.37 -30.12
CA LYS A 7 13.39 -48.11 -29.14
C LYS A 7 13.72 -46.59 -29.16
N SER A 8 13.67 -45.96 -27.98
CA SER A 8 13.84 -44.53 -27.63
C SER A 8 12.73 -43.53 -28.02
N LEU A 9 11.58 -43.63 -27.37
CA LEU A 9 10.43 -42.71 -27.44
C LEU A 9 10.62 -41.40 -26.62
N ALA A 10 11.71 -40.68 -26.85
CA ALA A 10 11.78 -39.27 -26.48
C ALA A 10 12.79 -38.58 -27.40
N SER A 11 12.30 -37.84 -28.40
CA SER A 11 13.13 -36.91 -29.16
C SER A 11 13.62 -35.82 -28.21
N TYR A 12 14.87 -35.89 -27.77
CA TYR A 12 15.53 -34.78 -27.09
C TYR A 12 15.80 -33.68 -28.13
N CYS A 13 14.78 -32.87 -28.39
CA CYS A 13 14.96 -31.62 -29.13
C CYS A 13 15.58 -30.62 -28.15
N PRO A 14 16.75 -30.01 -28.45
CA PRO A 14 17.27 -28.94 -27.61
C PRO A 14 16.22 -27.82 -27.51
N PRO A 15 15.98 -27.24 -26.32
CA PRO A 15 14.96 -26.21 -26.17
C PRO A 15 15.23 -25.07 -27.16
N ARG A 16 14.31 -24.88 -28.11
CA ARG A 16 14.38 -23.78 -29.09
C ARG A 16 14.22 -22.45 -28.35
N LEU A 17 14.93 -21.43 -28.83
CA LEU A 17 14.83 -20.07 -28.33
C LEU A 17 13.35 -19.62 -28.29
N THR A 18 12.84 -19.33 -27.10
CA THR A 18 11.47 -18.83 -26.89
C THR A 18 11.46 -17.31 -26.89
N VAL A 19 10.41 -16.70 -27.41
CA VAL A 19 10.22 -15.25 -27.34
C VAL A 19 10.01 -14.87 -25.87
N GLU A 20 10.86 -13.98 -25.37
CA GLU A 20 10.76 -13.48 -24.00
C GLU A 20 9.48 -12.65 -23.84
N LYS A 21 8.65 -13.01 -22.88
CA LYS A 21 7.42 -12.29 -22.54
C LYS A 21 7.63 -11.60 -21.21
N MET A 22 7.56 -10.27 -21.21
CA MET A 22 7.50 -9.51 -19.98
C MET A 22 6.08 -9.54 -19.42
N TYR A 23 5.98 -9.77 -18.11
CA TYR A 23 4.75 -9.64 -17.36
C TYR A 23 4.74 -8.29 -16.65
N PRO A 24 3.60 -7.61 -16.57
CA PRO A 24 3.51 -6.40 -15.77
C PRO A 24 3.73 -6.77 -14.30
N VAL A 25 4.76 -6.19 -13.70
CA VAL A 25 5.04 -6.29 -12.27
C VAL A 25 4.79 -4.92 -11.66
N HIS A 26 3.97 -4.88 -10.60
CA HIS A 26 3.78 -3.68 -9.81
C HIS A 26 4.91 -3.58 -8.78
N TRP A 27 5.60 -2.45 -8.74
CA TRP A 27 6.61 -2.17 -7.73
C TRP A 27 5.96 -1.36 -6.62
N ALA A 28 6.08 -1.83 -5.37
CA ALA A 28 5.65 -1.06 -4.22
C ALA A 28 6.62 0.10 -3.98
N ARG A 29 6.09 1.23 -3.52
CA ARG A 29 6.90 2.38 -3.13
C ARG A 29 7.78 2.02 -1.93
N VAL A 30 9.06 2.37 -2.00
CA VAL A 30 9.96 2.23 -0.85
C VAL A 30 9.63 3.30 0.21
N PRO A 31 9.42 2.94 1.48
CA PRO A 31 9.19 3.91 2.55
C PRO A 31 10.38 4.88 2.69
N ASN A 32 10.09 6.15 3.00
CA ASN A 32 11.14 7.14 3.23
C ASN A 32 11.90 6.90 4.55
N ASP A 33 11.18 6.41 5.56
CA ASP A 33 11.70 6.16 6.90
C ASP A 33 11.51 4.67 7.20
N CYS A 34 12.57 4.02 7.69
CA CYS A 34 12.53 2.62 8.10
C CYS A 34 12.73 2.52 9.61
N LEU A 35 12.11 1.50 10.22
CA LEU A 35 12.23 1.24 11.65
C LEU A 35 13.70 1.01 12.04
N ARG A 36 14.23 1.84 12.94
CA ARG A 36 15.59 1.69 13.44
C ARG A 36 15.58 0.67 14.57
N THR A 37 16.09 -0.52 14.28
CA THR A 37 16.20 -1.61 15.26
C THR A 37 17.66 -1.85 15.59
N THR A 38 17.96 -2.02 16.87
CA THR A 38 19.28 -2.44 17.36
C THR A 38 19.16 -3.84 17.95
N ALA A 39 19.95 -4.77 17.41
CA ALA A 39 19.99 -6.14 17.88
C ALA A 39 21.32 -6.38 18.62
N LEU A 40 21.23 -6.86 19.86
CA LEU A 40 22.37 -7.14 20.71
C LEU A 40 22.28 -8.57 21.24
N LYS A 41 23.31 -9.39 21.02
CA LYS A 41 23.43 -10.69 21.68
C LYS A 41 23.83 -10.46 23.14
N LEU A 42 22.95 -10.83 24.07
CA LEU A 42 23.20 -10.66 25.50
C LEU A 42 24.10 -11.78 26.05
N SER A 43 23.80 -13.04 25.73
CA SER A 43 24.62 -14.22 26.03
C SER A 43 24.10 -15.46 25.30
N ASP A 44 24.81 -16.59 25.37
CA ASP A 44 24.32 -17.86 24.81
C ASP A 44 23.08 -18.41 25.55
N VAL A 45 22.91 -18.04 26.82
CA VAL A 45 21.76 -18.46 27.64
C VAL A 45 20.59 -17.47 27.52
N ARG A 46 20.86 -16.16 27.47
CA ARG A 46 19.84 -15.10 27.40
C ARG A 46 19.42 -14.75 25.96
N GLY A 47 20.19 -15.20 24.97
CA GLY A 47 19.89 -14.98 23.56
C GLY A 47 20.11 -13.55 23.10
N TRP A 48 19.20 -13.06 22.25
CA TRP A 48 19.26 -11.76 21.60
C TRP A 48 18.23 -10.80 22.18
N SER A 49 18.63 -9.54 22.36
CA SER A 49 17.76 -8.41 22.64
C SER A 49 17.59 -7.60 21.38
N VAL A 50 16.36 -7.20 21.07
CA VAL A 50 16.06 -6.26 19.98
C VAL A 50 15.37 -5.06 20.58
N LEU A 51 15.92 -3.87 20.33
CA LEU A 51 15.36 -2.59 20.76
C LEU A 51 14.93 -1.80 19.54
N CYS A 52 13.82 -1.08 19.69
CA CYS A 52 13.27 -0.20 18.67
C CYS A 52 12.95 1.14 19.34
N ASP A 53 13.73 2.17 19.01
CA ASP A 53 13.67 3.45 19.72
C ASP A 53 12.53 4.34 19.17
N ASP A 54 12.34 4.38 17.85
CA ASP A 54 11.40 5.29 17.19
C ASP A 54 10.36 4.53 16.34
N PRO A 55 9.06 4.56 16.69
CA PRO A 55 8.02 3.91 15.89
C PRO A 55 7.73 4.70 14.61
N VAL A 56 7.77 4.03 13.46
CA VAL A 56 7.36 4.60 12.17
C VAL A 56 5.87 4.36 11.94
N ARG A 57 5.11 5.44 11.73
CA ARG A 57 3.67 5.37 11.40
C ARG A 57 3.46 5.64 9.91
N MET A 58 2.54 4.90 9.30
CA MET A 58 2.11 5.08 7.92
C MET A 58 0.59 5.06 7.81
N LEU A 59 0.05 5.73 6.80
CA LEU A 59 -1.39 5.78 6.53
C LEU A 59 -1.68 4.92 5.31
N MET A 60 -2.60 3.97 5.45
CA MET A 60 -2.93 2.99 4.41
C MET A 60 -4.39 3.17 3.97
N VAL A 61 -4.64 2.99 2.68
CA VAL A 61 -5.99 2.94 2.10
C VAL A 61 -6.29 1.52 1.69
N TYR A 62 -7.34 0.94 2.24
CA TYR A 62 -7.81 -0.40 1.92
C TYR A 62 -8.88 -0.35 0.82
N VAL A 63 -8.71 -1.17 -0.22
CA VAL A 63 -9.64 -1.29 -1.36
C VAL A 63 -10.30 -2.67 -1.29
N PRO A 64 -11.56 -2.78 -0.80
CA PRO A 64 -12.20 -4.05 -0.53
C PRO A 64 -12.47 -4.87 -1.81
N GLU A 65 -12.71 -4.23 -2.95
CA GLU A 65 -12.98 -4.91 -4.22
C GLU A 65 -11.78 -5.70 -4.74
N LYS A 66 -10.57 -5.30 -4.31
CA LYS A 66 -9.31 -5.94 -4.70
C LYS A 66 -8.68 -6.72 -3.56
N ASP A 67 -9.21 -6.63 -2.34
CA ASP A 67 -8.61 -7.16 -1.11
C ASP A 67 -7.14 -6.72 -0.93
N MET A 68 -6.86 -5.46 -1.26
CA MET A 68 -5.49 -4.90 -1.28
C MET A 68 -5.43 -3.56 -0.57
N SER A 69 -4.35 -3.32 0.16
CA SER A 69 -4.05 -2.04 0.82
C SER A 69 -2.89 -1.32 0.14
N TYR A 70 -3.01 0.00 -0.02
CA TYR A 70 -1.98 0.86 -0.59
C TYR A 70 -1.54 1.91 0.44
N ASP A 71 -0.26 2.29 0.41
CA ASP A 71 0.18 3.49 1.14
C ASP A 71 -0.53 4.72 0.53
N ILE A 72 -1.04 5.62 1.38
CA ILE A 72 -1.66 6.87 0.93
C ILE A 72 -0.72 7.65 0.00
N LEU A 73 0.59 7.52 0.20
CA LEU A 73 1.59 8.19 -0.61
C LEU A 73 1.84 7.50 -1.96
N GLU A 74 1.49 6.21 -2.10
CA GLU A 74 1.59 5.45 -3.35
C GLU A 74 0.48 5.81 -4.35
N LEU A 75 -0.62 6.40 -3.87
CA LEU A 75 -1.73 6.86 -4.73
C LEU A 75 -1.29 7.88 -5.79
N ILE A 76 -0.17 8.57 -5.60
CA ILE A 76 0.39 9.47 -6.63
C ILE A 76 0.72 8.75 -7.93
N GLU A 77 1.05 7.45 -7.86
CA GLU A 77 1.36 6.62 -9.03
C GLU A 77 0.08 5.99 -9.63
N LYS A 78 -1.06 6.10 -8.93
CA LYS A 78 -2.35 5.50 -9.31
C LYS A 78 -3.44 6.58 -9.40
N GLU A 79 -3.40 7.35 -10.48
CA GLU A 79 -4.27 8.53 -10.68
C GLU A 79 -5.77 8.22 -10.53
N GLU A 80 -6.25 7.08 -11.03
CA GLU A 80 -7.66 6.69 -10.91
C GLU A 80 -8.10 6.56 -9.43
N LEU A 81 -7.30 5.87 -8.62
CA LEU A 81 -7.57 5.70 -7.19
C LEU A 81 -7.43 7.03 -6.43
N LEU A 82 -6.50 7.88 -6.85
CA LEU A 82 -6.32 9.21 -6.29
C LEU A 82 -7.54 10.10 -6.52
N VAL A 83 -8.06 10.13 -7.75
CA VAL A 83 -9.26 10.90 -8.12
C VAL A 83 -10.48 10.37 -7.37
N PHE A 84 -10.63 9.05 -7.28
CA PHE A 84 -11.70 8.42 -6.53
C PHE A 84 -11.65 8.82 -5.05
N HIS A 85 -10.50 8.64 -4.40
CA HIS A 85 -10.34 8.98 -2.98
C HIS A 85 -10.59 10.47 -2.71
N ARG A 86 -10.17 11.36 -3.62
CA ARG A 86 -10.49 12.79 -3.54
C ARG A 86 -12.00 13.05 -3.58
N GLN A 87 -12.72 12.39 -4.48
CA GLN A 87 -14.18 12.53 -4.58
C GLN A 87 -14.89 11.97 -3.34
N THR A 88 -14.38 10.90 -2.74
CA THR A 88 -14.87 10.37 -1.46
C THR A 88 -14.73 11.38 -0.33
N LEU A 89 -13.57 12.03 -0.19
CA LEU A 89 -13.36 13.07 0.83
C LEU A 89 -14.28 14.27 0.61
N ASP A 90 -14.44 14.71 -0.64
CA ASP A 90 -15.36 15.81 -0.97
C ASP A 90 -16.82 15.45 -0.62
N LEU A 91 -17.23 14.21 -0.85
CA LEU A 91 -18.53 13.70 -0.43
C LEU A 91 -18.67 13.72 1.10
N TYR A 92 -17.65 13.29 1.84
CA TYR A 92 -17.66 13.31 3.31
C TYR A 92 -17.83 14.73 3.86
N CYS A 93 -17.07 15.71 3.33
CA CYS A 93 -17.21 17.12 3.73
C CYS A 93 -18.63 17.64 3.44
N LYS A 94 -19.21 17.33 2.27
CA LYS A 94 -20.56 17.75 1.90
C LYS A 94 -21.64 17.10 2.77
N LEU A 95 -21.47 15.84 3.15
CA LEU A 95 -22.40 15.11 4.01
C LEU A 95 -22.43 15.66 5.44
N ALA A 96 -21.28 16.10 5.95
CA ALA A 96 -21.13 16.71 7.28
C ALA A 96 -21.46 18.22 7.31
N ALA A 97 -21.69 18.84 6.15
CA ALA A 97 -21.98 20.26 6.05
C ALA A 97 -23.34 20.65 6.69
N HIS A 98 -23.54 21.96 6.84
CA HIS A 98 -24.80 22.56 7.32
C HIS A 98 -25.29 22.05 8.70
N GLY A 99 -24.37 21.72 9.60
CA GLY A 99 -24.70 21.34 10.98
C GLY A 99 -25.19 19.91 11.15
N ASN A 100 -24.92 19.02 10.18
CA ASN A 100 -25.31 17.61 10.26
C ASN A 100 -24.39 16.81 11.20
N GLN A 101 -24.56 17.02 12.51
CA GLN A 101 -23.74 16.41 13.56
C GLN A 101 -23.86 14.88 13.60
N ARG A 102 -25.03 14.33 13.24
CA ARG A 102 -25.24 12.87 13.22
C ARG A 102 -24.33 12.18 12.21
N VAL A 103 -24.23 12.74 11.00
CA VAL A 103 -23.35 12.19 9.96
C VAL A 103 -21.89 12.47 10.28
N ALA A 104 -21.56 13.65 10.81
CA ALA A 104 -20.20 13.95 11.27
C ALA A 104 -19.71 12.92 12.31
N HIS A 105 -20.54 12.57 13.30
CA HIS A 105 -20.19 11.55 14.29
C HIS A 105 -20.03 10.16 13.66
N LEU A 106 -20.85 9.78 12.68
CA LEU A 106 -20.68 8.52 11.95
C LEU A 106 -19.37 8.50 11.14
N LEU A 107 -19.00 9.63 10.53
CA LEU A 107 -17.74 9.74 9.78
C LEU A 107 -16.53 9.58 10.69
N CYS A 108 -16.59 9.98 11.96
CA CYS A 108 -15.51 9.72 12.93
C CYS A 108 -15.24 8.22 13.17
N SER A 109 -16.15 7.32 12.81
CA SER A 109 -15.88 5.87 12.84
C SER A 109 -15.16 5.33 11.60
N HIS A 110 -15.16 6.12 10.52
CA HIS A 110 -14.46 5.80 9.27
C HIS A 110 -13.11 6.52 9.17
N VAL A 111 -13.02 7.73 9.72
CA VAL A 111 -11.82 8.56 9.75
C VAL A 111 -11.54 8.99 11.19
N ASP A 112 -10.54 8.37 11.80
CA ASP A 112 -10.19 8.61 13.19
C ASP A 112 -9.36 9.90 13.36
N GLU A 113 -9.40 10.49 14.57
CA GLU A 113 -8.62 11.68 14.93
C GLU A 113 -7.12 11.49 14.69
N ASP A 114 -6.59 10.30 15.03
CA ASP A 114 -5.18 9.97 14.83
C ASP A 114 -4.76 10.00 13.36
N GLN A 115 -5.66 9.62 12.45
CA GLN A 115 -5.39 9.63 11.01
C GLN A 115 -5.31 11.07 10.48
N ILE A 116 -6.22 11.93 10.91
CA ILE A 116 -6.22 13.36 10.58
C ILE A 116 -4.96 14.02 11.16
N MET A 117 -4.67 13.76 12.44
CA MET A 117 -3.49 14.29 13.11
C MET A 117 -2.18 13.84 12.43
N TYR A 118 -2.13 12.58 11.97
CA TYR A 118 -1.00 12.09 11.17
C TYR A 118 -0.87 12.86 9.85
N ALA A 119 -1.98 13.08 9.14
CA ALA A 119 -1.98 13.81 7.88
C ALA A 119 -1.52 15.27 8.06
N VAL A 120 -1.94 15.92 9.14
CA VAL A 120 -1.54 17.28 9.52
C VAL A 120 -0.03 17.35 9.83
N LYS A 121 0.48 16.47 10.69
CA LYS A 121 1.90 16.45 11.08
C LYS A 121 2.84 16.13 9.91
N ASN A 122 2.41 15.27 9.00
CA ASN A 122 3.18 14.86 7.83
C ASN A 122 2.88 15.71 6.58
N HIS A 123 2.43 16.96 6.75
CA HIS A 123 2.09 17.88 5.67
C HIS A 123 3.16 17.97 4.56
N CYS A 124 4.45 17.89 4.92
CA CYS A 124 5.57 17.86 3.97
C CYS A 124 5.77 16.53 3.24
N LYS A 125 5.01 15.48 3.53
CA LYS A 125 4.95 14.25 2.71
C LYS A 125 3.76 14.30 1.75
N PHE A 126 2.69 14.99 2.16
CA PHE A 126 1.47 15.17 1.37
C PHE A 126 1.52 16.30 0.33
N TYR A 127 2.55 17.15 0.29
CA TYR A 127 2.65 18.20 -0.75
C TYR A 127 2.66 17.64 -2.18
N LYS A 128 3.21 16.43 -2.36
CA LYS A 128 3.21 15.76 -3.66
C LYS A 128 1.81 15.33 -4.10
N ILE A 129 0.89 15.18 -3.14
CA ILE A 129 -0.52 14.86 -3.34
C ILE A 129 -1.36 16.10 -2.99
N GLY A 130 -0.97 17.24 -3.58
CA GLY A 130 -1.54 18.55 -3.27
C GLY A 130 -3.08 18.62 -3.38
N VAL A 131 -3.68 17.72 -4.17
CA VAL A 131 -5.12 17.65 -4.37
C VAL A 131 -5.89 17.01 -3.21
N LEU A 132 -5.30 16.03 -2.50
CA LEU A 132 -5.92 15.48 -1.29
C LEU A 132 -5.70 16.40 -0.10
N LYS A 133 -4.56 17.09 -0.07
CA LYS A 133 -4.22 18.06 0.97
C LYS A 133 -5.35 19.07 1.17
N GLU A 134 -5.77 19.78 0.12
CA GLU A 134 -6.85 20.77 0.24
C GLU A 134 -8.16 20.21 0.80
N LYS A 135 -8.44 18.91 0.61
CA LYS A 135 -9.67 18.29 1.10
C LYS A 135 -9.56 17.72 2.51
N ILE A 136 -8.37 17.35 2.97
CA ILE A 136 -8.15 16.90 4.35
C ILE A 136 -8.18 18.10 5.33
N PHE A 137 -7.81 19.30 4.86
CA PHE A 137 -7.76 20.52 5.68
C PHE A 137 -9.02 21.41 5.62
N ASN A 138 -10.00 21.09 4.77
CA ASN A 138 -11.29 21.81 4.65
C ASN A 138 -12.44 21.01 5.26
#